data_AF-A0A2E1MYX0-F1
#
_entry.id   AF-A0A2E1MYX0-F1
#
_cell.length_a   1.000
_cell.length_b   1.000
_cell.length_c   1.000
_cell.angle_alpha   90.00
_cell.angle_beta   90.00
_cell.angle_gamma   90.00
#
_symmetry.space_group_name_H-M   'P 1'
#
loop_
_entity.id
_entity.type
_entity.pdbx_description
1 polymer ?
#
loop_
_entity_poly.entity_id
_entity_poly.type
_entity_poly.pdbx_seq_one_letter_code
_entity_poly.pdbx_strand_id
1 'polypeptide(L)'
;MRIAYKKTDLYTLTSKKSRTNKVIYDDSIQSLKFNVLNDKHVEEKLSFSKFIVSADTVETYFDRDYKTDMTKSPDHFIFLSALVNLQKMIYLLMCERFNVPYKKNGKERFKIWPINVDVKMNGMIRRKKNLMQDFKINAIEKISNTKYHISGESSSDSTVYIKGTALVYLI
;
A
#
# COMPACT_ATOMS: atom_id res chain seq x y z
N MET A 1 12.28 25.71 -27.70
CA MET A 1 12.08 24.33 -28.21
C MET A 1 10.97 23.69 -27.39
N ARG A 2 9.74 23.65 -27.92
CA ARG A 2 8.56 23.08 -27.25
C ARG A 2 8.41 21.62 -27.71
N ILE A 3 8.54 20.67 -26.79
CA ILE A 3 8.31 19.26 -27.07
C ILE A 3 6.81 19.01 -26.91
N ALA A 4 6.12 18.78 -28.01
CA ALA A 4 4.72 18.41 -28.04
C ALA A 4 4.58 16.93 -27.65
N TYR A 5 3.84 16.64 -26.57
CA TYR A 5 3.45 15.28 -26.26
C TYR A 5 2.32 14.85 -27.20
N LYS A 6 2.60 13.87 -28.06
CA LYS A 6 1.58 13.17 -28.85
C LYS A 6 0.64 12.44 -27.89
N LYS A 7 -0.66 12.67 -28.10
CA LYS A 7 -1.78 12.02 -27.42
C LYS A 7 -1.75 10.53 -27.76
N THR A 8 -1.17 9.71 -26.89
CA THR A 8 -1.16 8.25 -27.03
C THR A 8 -2.49 7.70 -26.55
N ASP A 9 -3.08 6.81 -27.36
CA ASP A 9 -4.38 6.21 -27.14
C ASP A 9 -4.54 5.62 -25.73
N LEU A 10 -5.52 6.14 -24.99
CA LEU A 10 -5.99 5.59 -23.71
C LEU A 10 -6.70 4.26 -23.97
N TYR A 11 -5.95 3.16 -23.99
CA TYR A 11 -6.55 1.83 -23.87
C TYR A 11 -6.95 1.58 -22.42
N THR A 12 -8.21 1.84 -22.10
CA THR A 12 -8.82 1.37 -20.85
C THR A 12 -8.88 -0.17 -20.93
N LEU A 13 -7.95 -0.85 -20.25
CA LEU A 13 -7.98 -2.31 -20.12
C LEU A 13 -9.16 -2.72 -19.22
N THR A 14 -10.36 -2.76 -19.78
CA THR A 14 -11.55 -3.35 -19.12
C THR A 14 -11.55 -4.86 -19.35
N SER A 15 -10.80 -5.61 -18.54
CA SER A 15 -10.97 -7.06 -18.50
C SER A 15 -12.14 -7.42 -17.58
N LYS A 16 -13.20 -7.94 -18.20
CA LYS A 16 -14.47 -8.35 -17.57
C LYS A 16 -14.29 -9.74 -16.94
N LYS A 17 -13.38 -9.89 -15.96
CA LYS A 17 -13.23 -11.13 -15.19
C LYS A 17 -14.21 -11.09 -14.00
N SER A 18 -14.96 -12.16 -13.79
CA SER A 18 -15.84 -12.34 -12.62
C SER A 18 -15.09 -11.93 -11.34
N ARG A 19 -15.55 -10.84 -10.70
CA ARG A 19 -14.90 -10.19 -9.57
C ARG A 19 -15.19 -10.95 -8.28
N THR A 20 -14.63 -12.15 -8.14
CA THR A 20 -14.65 -12.85 -6.86
C THR A 20 -13.55 -12.28 -5.98
N ASN A 21 -13.90 -11.78 -4.80
CA ASN A 21 -12.92 -11.38 -3.81
C ASN A 21 -12.06 -12.59 -3.42
N LYS A 22 -10.74 -12.42 -3.47
CA LYS A 22 -9.76 -13.42 -3.06
C LYS A 22 -9.28 -13.09 -1.65
N VAL A 23 -9.46 -14.03 -0.74
CA VAL A 23 -8.91 -13.92 0.62
C VAL A 23 -7.54 -14.58 0.65
N ILE A 24 -6.53 -13.83 1.10
CA ILE A 24 -5.17 -14.31 1.31
C ILE A 24 -4.90 -14.22 2.82
N TYR A 25 -4.85 -15.36 3.49
CA TYR A 25 -4.37 -15.41 4.87
C TYR A 25 -2.86 -15.20 4.88
N ASP A 26 -2.39 -14.27 5.69
CA ASP A 26 -0.99 -13.86 5.70
C ASP A 26 -0.58 -13.51 7.12
N ASP A 27 0.30 -14.33 7.67
CA ASP A 27 0.91 -14.27 9.00
C ASP A 27 2.29 -13.56 8.97
N SER A 28 2.53 -12.70 7.99
CA SER A 28 3.75 -11.88 7.97
C SER A 28 3.73 -10.80 9.03
N ILE A 29 4.94 -10.39 9.40
CA ILE A 29 5.21 -9.24 10.26
C ILE A 29 5.92 -8.19 9.42
N GLN A 30 5.41 -6.96 9.46
CA GLN A 30 6.11 -5.78 8.96
C GLN A 30 6.64 -5.00 10.16
N SER A 31 7.94 -4.68 10.16
CA SER A 31 8.57 -3.89 11.21
C SER A 31 9.12 -2.59 10.64
N LEU A 32 8.67 -1.46 11.19
CA LEU A 32 9.23 -0.15 10.94
C LEU A 32 10.05 0.26 12.16
N LYS A 33 11.35 0.54 11.95
CA LYS A 33 12.25 1.05 12.98
C LYS A 33 12.99 2.27 12.48
N PHE A 34 12.94 3.35 13.25
CA PHE A 34 13.64 4.61 12.93
C PHE A 34 14.01 5.36 14.21
N ASN A 35 14.83 6.39 14.05
CA ASN A 35 15.22 7.29 15.13
C ASN A 35 14.65 8.68 14.85
N VAL A 36 14.05 9.32 15.87
CA VAL A 36 13.60 10.72 15.76
C VAL A 36 14.73 11.68 16.13
N LEU A 37 15.45 11.36 17.20
CA LEU A 37 16.70 12.00 17.62
C LEU A 37 17.76 10.92 17.75
N ASN A 38 19.03 11.33 17.92
CA ASN A 38 20.10 10.38 18.18
C ASN A 38 19.74 9.50 19.39
N ASP A 39 19.85 8.18 19.21
CA ASP A 39 19.51 7.16 20.22
C ASP A 39 18.09 7.27 20.81
N LYS A 40 17.15 7.87 20.07
CA LYS A 40 15.72 7.86 20.40
C LYS A 40 14.94 7.03 19.41
N HIS A 41 14.80 5.75 19.74
CA HIS A 41 14.21 4.77 18.85
C HIS A 41 12.68 4.83 18.86
N VAL A 42 12.09 4.57 17.70
CA VAL A 42 10.69 4.26 17.50
C VAL A 42 10.62 2.95 16.73
N GLU A 43 9.79 2.03 17.20
CA GLU A 43 9.52 0.76 16.55
C GLU A 43 8.01 0.53 16.50
N GLU A 44 7.50 0.22 15.31
CA GLU A 44 6.12 -0.26 15.13
C GLU A 44 6.14 -1.56 14.33
N LYS A 45 5.44 -2.56 14.87
CA LYS A 45 5.24 -3.86 14.22
C LYS A 45 3.78 -4.01 13.83
N LEU A 46 3.52 -4.46 12.61
CA LEU A 46 2.21 -4.85 12.13
C LEU A 46 2.19 -6.36 11.91
N SER A 47 1.27 -7.04 12.58
CA SER A 47 1.04 -8.49 12.47
C SER A 47 -0.22 -8.73 11.67
N PHE A 48 -0.06 -9.18 10.43
CA PHE A 48 -1.19 -9.34 9.51
C PHE A 48 -1.98 -10.62 9.81
N SER A 49 -3.27 -10.56 9.49
CA SER A 49 -4.16 -11.73 9.54
C SER A 49 -4.61 -12.16 8.15
N LYS A 50 -5.07 -11.21 7.33
CA LYS A 50 -5.57 -11.45 5.98
C LYS A 50 -5.54 -10.21 5.12
N PHE A 51 -5.47 -10.44 3.82
CA PHE A 51 -5.78 -9.49 2.76
C PHE A 51 -7.02 -9.97 2.00
N ILE A 52 -7.91 -9.05 1.65
CA ILE A 52 -9.07 -9.29 0.79
C ILE A 52 -8.82 -8.50 -0.49
N VAL A 53 -8.54 -9.20 -1.58
CA VAL A 53 -8.12 -8.60 -2.86
C VAL A 53 -9.25 -8.74 -3.87
N SER A 54 -9.61 -7.64 -4.52
CA SER A 54 -10.53 -7.59 -5.66
C SER A 54 -9.81 -7.05 -6.90
N ALA A 55 -10.54 -6.76 -7.98
CA ALA A 55 -9.95 -6.26 -9.23
C ALA A 55 -9.22 -4.91 -9.08
N ASP A 56 -9.76 -4.02 -8.25
CA ASP A 56 -9.30 -2.63 -8.12
C ASP A 56 -9.13 -2.20 -6.66
N THR A 57 -9.45 -3.07 -5.70
CA THR A 57 -9.38 -2.77 -4.27
C THR A 57 -8.67 -3.88 -3.49
N VAL A 58 -8.03 -3.49 -2.40
CA VAL A 58 -7.49 -4.42 -1.42
C VAL A 58 -7.74 -3.88 -0.03
N GLU A 59 -8.14 -4.75 0.86
CA GLU A 59 -8.32 -4.48 2.28
C GLU A 59 -7.40 -5.41 3.07
N THR A 60 -6.89 -4.95 4.20
CA THR A 60 -6.09 -5.77 5.10
C THR A 60 -6.42 -5.50 6.55
N TYR A 61 -6.27 -6.55 7.35
CA TYR A 61 -6.55 -6.55 8.78
C TYR A 61 -5.31 -7.00 9.56
N PHE A 62 -4.92 -6.20 10.54
CA PHE A 62 -3.70 -6.44 11.31
C PHE A 62 -3.81 -5.95 12.74
N ASP A 63 -2.98 -6.53 13.59
CA ASP A 63 -2.69 -6.02 14.92
C ASP A 63 -1.41 -5.18 14.88
N ARG A 64 -1.23 -4.28 15.85
CA ARG A 64 -0.03 -3.46 15.97
C ARG A 64 0.58 -3.48 17.38
N ASP A 65 1.90 -3.43 17.41
CA ASP A 65 2.70 -3.17 18.60
C ASP A 65 3.57 -1.94 18.36
N TYR A 66 3.62 -1.04 19.34
CA TYR A 66 4.35 0.22 19.26
C TYR A 66 5.25 0.40 20.48
N LYS A 67 6.49 0.81 20.24
CA LYS A 67 7.49 1.12 21.27
C LYS A 67 8.23 2.39 20.90
N THR A 68 8.53 3.22 21.89
CA THR A 68 9.32 4.44 21.69
C THR A 68 10.11 4.83 22.93
N ASP A 69 11.30 5.38 22.73
CA ASP A 69 12.13 6.00 23.78
C ASP A 69 11.81 7.50 23.96
N MET A 70 10.89 8.04 23.15
CA MET A 70 10.49 9.43 23.18
C MET A 70 9.56 9.70 24.36
N THR A 71 9.90 10.69 25.18
CA THR A 71 9.06 11.13 26.29
C THR A 71 7.70 11.62 25.77
N LYS A 72 6.61 11.10 26.36
CA LYS A 72 5.21 11.45 26.01
C LYS A 72 4.82 11.21 24.54
N SER A 73 5.54 10.36 23.81
CA SER A 73 5.10 9.97 22.48
C SER A 73 3.87 9.07 22.56
N PRO A 74 2.78 9.38 21.84
CA PRO A 74 1.56 8.60 21.91
C PRO A 74 1.73 7.23 21.25
N ASP A 75 1.19 6.20 21.89
CA ASP A 75 1.00 4.88 21.29
C ASP A 75 -0.13 4.94 20.25
N HIS A 76 0.25 5.12 18.98
CA HIS A 76 -0.68 5.27 17.86
C HIS A 76 -0.11 4.65 16.58
N PHE A 77 -1.00 4.33 15.63
CA PHE A 77 -0.61 3.85 14.31
C PHE A 77 0.09 4.96 13.51
N ILE A 78 1.33 4.71 13.09
CA ILE A 78 2.17 5.68 12.40
C ILE A 78 1.81 5.69 10.91
N PHE A 79 1.63 6.88 10.31
CA PHE A 79 1.34 6.98 8.88
C PHE A 79 2.46 6.37 7.99
N LEU A 80 3.72 6.39 8.44
CA LEU A 80 4.83 5.72 7.77
C LEU A 80 4.61 4.20 7.67
N SER A 81 4.08 3.57 8.72
CA SER A 81 3.73 2.14 8.69
C SER A 81 2.58 1.88 7.72
N ALA A 82 1.61 2.80 7.65
CA ALA A 82 0.55 2.75 6.64
C ALA A 82 1.10 2.86 5.20
N LEU A 83 2.11 3.69 4.97
CA LEU A 83 2.77 3.82 3.66
C LEU A 83 3.57 2.57 3.27
N VAL A 84 4.29 1.95 4.21
CA VAL A 84 5.01 0.70 3.94
C VAL A 84 4.02 -0.43 3.65
N ASN A 85 2.93 -0.53 4.42
CA ASN A 85 1.88 -1.53 4.16
C ASN A 85 1.18 -1.29 2.82
N LEU A 86 0.95 -0.02 2.47
CA LEU A 86 0.36 0.36 1.18
C LEU A 86 1.17 -0.16 -0.01
N GLN A 87 2.51 -0.22 0.08
CA GLN A 87 3.32 -0.84 -0.97
C GLN A 87 3.01 -2.34 -1.12
N LYS A 88 2.85 -3.08 -0.02
CA LYS A 88 2.46 -4.49 -0.07
C LYS A 88 1.05 -4.67 -0.65
N MET A 89 0.12 -3.80 -0.26
CA MET A 89 -1.26 -3.80 -0.78
C MET A 89 -1.28 -3.59 -2.31
N ILE A 90 -0.54 -2.59 -2.81
CA ILE A 90 -0.37 -2.36 -4.25
C ILE A 90 0.25 -3.60 -4.92
N TYR A 91 1.27 -4.21 -4.31
CA TYR A 91 1.91 -5.42 -4.85
C TYR A 91 0.91 -6.56 -5.07
N LEU A 92 0.06 -6.84 -4.07
CA LEU A 92 -0.95 -7.88 -4.15
C LEU A 92 -2.00 -7.60 -5.23
N LEU A 93 -2.41 -6.34 -5.39
CA LEU A 93 -3.30 -5.93 -6.48
C LEU A 93 -2.67 -6.13 -7.85
N MET A 94 -1.38 -5.83 -8.01
CA MET A 94 -0.67 -6.05 -9.27
C MET A 94 -0.54 -7.55 -9.56
N CYS A 95 -0.27 -8.37 -8.55
CA CYS A 95 -0.32 -9.83 -8.67
C CYS A 95 -1.67 -10.32 -9.22
N GLU A 96 -2.78 -9.87 -8.63
CA GLU A 96 -4.12 -10.26 -9.09
C GLU A 96 -4.38 -9.78 -10.53
N ARG A 97 -4.09 -8.51 -10.82
CA ARG A 97 -4.32 -7.88 -12.13
C ARG A 97 -3.55 -8.55 -13.27
N PHE A 98 -2.28 -8.86 -13.06
CA PHE A 98 -1.42 -9.48 -14.06
C PHE A 98 -1.44 -11.01 -14.02
N ASN A 99 -2.35 -11.60 -13.22
CA ASN A 99 -2.45 -13.04 -13.03
C ASN A 99 -1.11 -13.69 -12.62
N VAL A 100 -0.34 -12.97 -11.79
CA VAL A 100 0.94 -13.41 -11.24
C VAL A 100 0.68 -13.96 -9.83
N PRO A 101 0.98 -15.24 -9.55
CA PRO A 101 0.72 -15.82 -8.25
C PRO A 101 1.60 -15.16 -7.17
N TYR A 102 0.97 -14.62 -6.13
CA TYR A 102 1.67 -14.20 -4.92
C TYR A 102 2.24 -15.42 -4.19
N LYS A 103 3.52 -15.31 -3.81
CA LYS A 103 4.22 -16.29 -2.97
C LYS A 103 4.93 -15.53 -1.84
N LYS A 104 4.52 -15.75 -0.59
CA LYS A 104 5.05 -15.06 0.60
C LYS A 104 6.60 -15.07 0.66
N ASN A 105 7.20 -16.22 0.36
CA ASN A 105 8.65 -16.41 0.39
C ASN A 105 9.26 -16.49 -1.03
N GLY A 106 8.54 -16.01 -2.04
CA GLY A 106 8.98 -16.02 -3.43
C GLY A 106 9.83 -14.79 -3.78
N LYS A 107 10.46 -14.83 -4.95
CA LYS A 107 11.06 -13.63 -5.55
C LYS A 107 9.97 -12.61 -5.86
N GLU A 108 10.26 -11.35 -5.57
CA GLU A 108 9.43 -10.23 -6.02
C GLU A 108 9.28 -10.23 -7.54
N ARG A 109 8.09 -9.84 -8.00
CA ARG A 109 7.71 -9.74 -9.42
C ARG A 109 7.36 -8.32 -9.83
N PHE A 110 7.22 -7.42 -8.86
CA PHE A 110 6.90 -6.03 -9.08
C PHE A 110 7.78 -5.15 -8.19
N LYS A 111 8.26 -4.03 -8.74
CA LYS A 111 8.78 -2.89 -7.97
C LYS A 111 7.77 -1.77 -7.95
N ILE A 112 7.59 -1.16 -6.79
CA ILE A 112 6.63 -0.07 -6.58
C ILE A 112 7.40 1.14 -6.11
N TRP A 113 7.37 2.21 -6.89
CA TRP A 113 8.06 3.47 -6.60
C TRP A 113 7.04 4.59 -6.44
N PRO A 114 6.73 5.00 -5.19
CA PRO A 114 5.90 6.17 -4.94
C PRO A 114 6.49 7.41 -5.62
N ILE A 115 5.66 8.20 -6.28
CA ILE A 115 6.05 9.47 -6.92
C ILE A 115 5.51 10.64 -6.12
N ASN A 116 4.20 10.63 -5.85
CA ASN A 116 3.52 11.66 -5.09
C ASN A 116 2.69 11.01 -4.00
N VAL A 117 2.74 11.57 -2.79
CA VAL A 117 1.99 11.10 -1.63
C VAL A 117 1.46 12.33 -0.90
N ASP A 118 0.15 12.40 -0.75
CA ASP A 118 -0.55 13.33 0.12
C ASP A 118 -1.16 12.54 1.28
N VAL A 119 -0.87 12.98 2.51
CA VAL A 119 -1.30 12.30 3.74
C VAL A 119 -2.12 13.28 4.57
N LYS A 120 -3.35 12.88 4.88
CA LYS A 120 -4.23 13.60 5.79
C LYS A 120 -4.56 12.73 7.01
N MET A 121 -4.34 13.27 8.19
CA MET A 121 -4.72 12.63 9.45
C MET A 121 -5.78 13.45 10.16
N ASN A 122 -6.94 12.86 10.44
CA ASN A 122 -8.04 13.51 11.17
C ASN A 122 -8.05 13.18 12.67
N GLY A 123 -7.06 12.43 13.14
CA GLY A 123 -6.98 11.96 14.52
C GLY A 123 -5.86 10.94 14.72
N MET A 124 -5.89 10.25 15.86
CA MET A 124 -4.95 9.19 16.20
C MET A 124 -5.66 7.85 16.32
N ILE A 125 -5.13 6.82 15.65
CA ILE A 125 -5.61 5.45 15.81
C ILE A 125 -4.82 4.80 16.95
N ARG A 126 -5.43 4.73 18.13
CA ARG A 126 -4.82 4.11 19.34
C ARG A 126 -5.17 2.64 19.51
N ARG A 127 -6.19 2.15 18.80
CA ARG A 127 -6.56 0.74 18.79
C ARG A 127 -5.35 -0.11 18.40
N LYS A 128 -5.18 -1.27 19.04
CA LYS A 128 -4.06 -2.19 18.81
C LYS A 128 -4.42 -3.42 18.00
N LYS A 129 -5.69 -3.82 18.01
CA LYS A 129 -6.15 -5.06 17.40
C LYS A 129 -7.14 -4.81 16.28
N ASN A 130 -7.06 -5.65 15.25
CA ASN A 130 -7.98 -5.68 14.12
C ASN A 130 -8.16 -4.29 13.48
N LEU A 131 -7.05 -3.58 13.28
CA LEU A 131 -7.04 -2.36 12.48
C LEU A 131 -7.27 -2.74 11.03
N MET A 132 -7.97 -1.88 10.32
CA MET A 132 -8.21 -2.06 8.89
C MET A 132 -7.52 -0.95 8.11
N GLN A 133 -6.85 -1.34 7.04
CA GLN A 133 -6.42 -0.43 5.98
C GLN A 133 -6.98 -0.91 4.65
N ASP A 134 -7.59 0.00 3.89
CA ASP A 134 -8.06 -0.21 2.53
C ASP A 134 -7.18 0.54 1.52
N PHE A 135 -7.21 0.10 0.27
CA PHE A 135 -6.67 0.83 -0.86
C PHE A 135 -7.50 0.56 -2.10
N LYS A 136 -7.76 1.61 -2.87
CA LYS A 136 -8.46 1.58 -4.15
C LYS A 136 -7.61 2.23 -5.22
N ILE A 137 -7.47 1.53 -6.34
CA ILE A 137 -6.90 2.08 -7.56
C ILE A 137 -7.95 2.95 -8.24
N ASN A 138 -7.56 4.18 -8.55
CA ASN A 138 -8.39 5.12 -9.31
C ASN A 138 -8.05 5.08 -10.80
N ALA A 139 -6.77 4.97 -11.15
CA ALA A 139 -6.33 4.85 -12.54
C ALA A 139 -5.04 4.02 -12.66
N ILE A 140 -4.91 3.35 -13.81
CA ILE A 140 -3.67 2.70 -14.24
C ILE A 140 -3.42 3.07 -15.69
N GLU A 141 -2.23 3.57 -15.97
CA GLU A 141 -1.78 3.94 -17.29
C GLU A 141 -0.54 3.13 -17.65
N LYS A 142 -0.58 2.44 -18.78
CA LYS A 142 0.57 1.71 -19.30
C LYS A 142 1.55 2.71 -19.93
N ILE A 143 2.77 2.78 -19.41
CA ILE A 143 3.85 3.59 -20.00
C ILE A 143 4.64 2.76 -21.02
N SER A 144 4.91 1.49 -20.68
CA SER A 144 5.57 0.52 -21.56
C SER A 144 5.11 -0.90 -21.22
N ASN A 145 5.66 -1.91 -21.89
CA ASN A 145 5.33 -3.32 -21.61
C ASN A 145 5.60 -3.75 -20.15
N THR A 146 6.56 -3.11 -19.50
CA THR A 146 7.00 -3.46 -18.14
C THR A 146 6.81 -2.32 -17.14
N LYS A 147 6.23 -1.19 -17.54
CA LYS A 147 6.11 0.00 -16.69
C LYS A 147 4.70 0.58 -16.73
N TYR A 148 4.15 0.82 -15.55
CA TYR A 148 2.82 1.36 -15.36
C TYR A 148 2.87 2.54 -14.40
N HIS A 149 2.03 3.54 -14.63
CA HIS A 149 1.72 4.58 -13.66
C HIS A 149 0.39 4.24 -13.01
N ILE A 150 0.31 4.31 -11.68
CA ILE A 150 -0.92 4.07 -10.94
C ILE A 150 -1.25 5.28 -10.08
N SER A 151 -2.53 5.53 -9.87
CA SER A 151 -3.04 6.46 -8.86
C SER A 151 -4.11 5.78 -8.02
N GLY A 152 -4.22 6.19 -6.76
CA GLY A 152 -5.20 5.61 -5.85
C GLY A 152 -5.27 6.32 -4.51
N GLU A 153 -6.14 5.78 -3.66
CA GLU A 153 -6.39 6.29 -2.32
C GLU A 153 -6.51 5.14 -1.32
N SER A 154 -6.03 5.38 -0.11
CA SER A 154 -6.04 4.44 1.01
C SER A 154 -6.59 5.13 2.25
N SER A 155 -7.36 4.40 3.03
CA SER A 155 -7.85 4.82 4.33
C SER A 155 -7.47 3.78 5.38
N SER A 156 -7.07 4.24 6.57
CA SER A 156 -6.92 3.39 7.76
C SER A 156 -7.88 3.86 8.83
N ASP A 157 -8.81 3.00 9.24
CA ASP A 157 -9.86 3.29 10.23
C ASP A 157 -10.54 4.67 10.05
N SER A 158 -10.71 5.13 8.80
CA SER A 158 -11.24 6.47 8.46
C SER A 158 -10.54 7.64 9.17
N THR A 159 -9.28 7.44 9.59
CA THR A 159 -8.52 8.43 10.36
C THR A 159 -7.27 8.87 9.62
N VAL A 160 -6.57 7.94 8.96
CA VAL A 160 -5.42 8.23 8.10
C VAL A 160 -5.85 8.03 6.66
N TYR A 161 -5.72 9.08 5.85
CA TYR A 161 -6.01 9.06 4.43
C TYR A 161 -4.74 9.32 3.65
N ILE A 162 -4.47 8.47 2.67
CA ILE A 162 -3.32 8.59 1.78
C ILE A 162 -3.84 8.64 0.36
N LYS A 163 -3.51 9.70 -0.38
CA LYS A 163 -3.71 9.79 -1.83
C LYS A 163 -2.36 9.85 -2.49
N GLY A 164 -2.21 9.18 -3.63
CA GLY A 164 -0.91 9.21 -4.27
C GLY A 164 -0.84 8.57 -5.63
N THR A 165 0.36 8.66 -6.19
CA THR A 165 0.74 8.03 -7.45
C THR A 165 2.02 7.24 -7.28
N ALA A 166 2.17 6.18 -8.07
CA ALA A 166 3.37 5.36 -8.08
C ALA A 166 3.68 4.84 -9.48
N LEU A 167 4.96 4.54 -9.73
CA LEU A 167 5.37 3.69 -10.84
C LEU A 167 5.41 2.24 -10.38
N VAL A 168 4.86 1.36 -11.21
CA VAL A 168 4.95 -0.09 -11.04
C VAL A 168 5.77 -0.65 -12.18
N TYR A 169 6.82 -1.40 -11.84
CA TYR A 169 7.65 -2.13 -12.80
C TYR A 169 7.40 -3.62 -12.66
N LEU A 170 7.15 -4.29 -13.78
CA LEU A 170 7.17 -5.75 -13.88
C LEU A 170 8.63 -6.20 -14.07
N ILE A 171 9.10 -7.13 -13.23
CA ILE A 171 10.49 -7.62 -13.21
C ILE A 171 10.58 -9.15 -13.38
#